data_AF-A0A2E5XHC8-F1
#
_entry.id   AF-A0A2E5XHC8-F1
#
_cell.length_a   1.000
_cell.length_b   1.000
_cell.length_c   1.000
_cell.angle_alpha   90.00
_cell.angle_beta   90.00
_cell.angle_gamma   90.00
#
_symmetry.space_group_name_H-M   'P 1'
#
loop_
_entity.id
_entity.type
_entity.pdbx_description
1 polymer ?
#
loop_
_entity_poly.entity_id
_entity_poly.type
_entity_poly.pdbx_seq_one_letter_code
_entity_poly.pdbx_strand_id
1 'polypeptide(L)'
;DAVRGEAYKKIDAAYRMFRTAYEEKGLLPKKRDPFATPAERCLYAIRNFEYPFPPEEQKKRNWPPFPLTAPWTLLTMLAADHQPLREREERWIAFRDRGEFHRYGEYIHAIAQQFPMQSARRLKPYPFTYATIQMMLKDGGVCGTMGSISARGHNVLGIPSCQATQPGHCAVVFFRHGPETGTFRCEGGQYATGGDDKTGPFTPWPFEGEFRRSKRTSGHEIEFRGIKKMIYHQSLAWGVNYGLSAYHDGTVAHAVYHLLPREEQQEGRKLLHNAIQRNPYHLLVVDALVSSADTPQALAESGKILRTSLARAKGKRGCPTDGLYVTTLRNKFFDRIAKLPLPEDAREAGGVFAFLQAEKCDRQELLQRYRKASREEGKARSSS
;
A
#
# COMPACT_ATOMS: atom_id res chain seq x y z
N ASP A 1 8.37 -5.94 38.96
CA ASP A 1 8.65 -6.66 37.69
C ASP A 1 7.58 -7.66 37.29
N ALA A 2 6.54 -7.19 36.61
CA ALA A 2 5.44 -8.02 36.11
C ALA A 2 5.81 -8.90 34.89
N VAL A 3 7.02 -8.76 34.35
CA VAL A 3 7.45 -9.42 33.10
C VAL A 3 8.43 -10.57 33.35
N ARG A 4 9.05 -10.66 34.54
CA ARG A 4 10.06 -11.68 34.87
C ARG A 4 10.00 -12.23 36.30
N GLY A 5 9.00 -11.83 37.08
CA GLY A 5 8.83 -12.25 38.48
C GLY A 5 8.27 -13.66 38.66
N GLU A 6 8.16 -14.10 39.92
CA GLU A 6 7.67 -15.43 40.30
C GLU A 6 6.25 -15.73 39.79
N ALA A 7 5.38 -14.71 39.75
CA ALA A 7 4.03 -14.81 39.19
C ALA A 7 4.04 -15.24 37.71
N TYR A 8 4.97 -14.72 36.90
CA TYR A 8 5.11 -15.13 35.50
C TYR A 8 5.47 -16.62 35.38
N LYS A 9 6.40 -17.11 36.21
CA LYS A 9 6.82 -18.52 36.20
C LYS A 9 5.66 -19.45 36.54
N LYS A 10 4.83 -19.09 37.52
CA LYS A 10 3.63 -19.87 37.89
C LYS A 10 2.60 -19.91 36.76
N ILE A 11 2.38 -18.79 36.07
CA ILE A 11 1.46 -18.72 34.93
C ILE A 11 2.00 -19.53 33.73
N ASP A 12 3.30 -19.47 33.42
CA ASP A 12 3.91 -20.27 32.35
C ASP A 12 3.81 -21.77 32.63
N ALA A 13 4.07 -22.19 33.87
CA ALA A 13 3.93 -23.59 34.29
C ALA A 13 2.48 -24.09 34.13
N ALA A 14 1.50 -23.29 34.60
CA ALA A 14 0.09 -23.60 34.42
C ALA A 14 -0.29 -23.69 32.93
N TYR A 15 0.18 -22.76 32.10
CA TYR A 15 -0.05 -22.78 30.66
C TYR A 15 0.48 -24.07 30.01
N ARG A 16 1.72 -24.48 30.33
CA ARG A 16 2.31 -25.72 29.80
C ARG A 16 1.48 -26.94 30.20
N MET A 17 1.11 -27.02 31.48
CA MET A 17 0.27 -28.12 31.99
C MET A 17 -1.06 -28.21 31.25
N PHE A 18 -1.78 -27.09 31.08
CA PHE A 18 -3.04 -27.09 30.33
C PHE A 18 -2.85 -27.43 28.86
N ARG A 19 -1.80 -26.90 28.21
CA ARG A 19 -1.54 -27.20 26.80
C ARG A 19 -1.32 -28.70 26.58
N THR A 20 -0.50 -29.34 27.42
CA THR A 20 -0.26 -30.79 27.35
C THR A 20 -1.56 -31.57 27.50
N ALA A 21 -2.37 -31.25 28.51
CA ALA A 21 -3.66 -31.92 28.71
C ALA A 21 -4.64 -31.74 27.53
N TYR A 22 -4.61 -30.58 26.87
CA TYR A 22 -5.42 -30.33 25.67
C TYR A 22 -4.90 -31.09 24.45
N GLU A 23 -3.58 -31.23 24.32
CA GLU A 23 -2.93 -32.02 23.27
C GLU A 23 -3.26 -33.51 23.40
N GLU A 24 -3.11 -34.07 24.60
CA GLU A 24 -3.45 -35.46 24.92
C GLU A 24 -4.92 -35.80 24.64
N LYS A 25 -5.82 -34.84 24.87
CA LYS A 25 -7.26 -34.99 24.62
C LYS A 25 -7.67 -34.65 23.18
N GLY A 26 -6.73 -34.30 22.29
CA GLY A 26 -7.04 -33.89 20.92
C GLY A 26 -7.87 -32.61 20.83
N LEU A 27 -7.83 -31.75 21.85
CA LEU A 27 -8.58 -30.50 21.97
C LEU A 27 -7.82 -29.29 21.40
N LEU A 28 -6.58 -29.49 20.95
CA LEU A 28 -5.85 -28.44 20.24
C LEU A 28 -6.54 -28.12 18.90
N PRO A 29 -6.47 -26.86 18.43
CA PRO A 29 -7.02 -26.51 17.13
C PRO A 29 -6.42 -27.37 16.02
N LYS A 30 -7.25 -27.74 15.04
CA LYS A 30 -6.83 -28.52 13.86
C LYS A 30 -5.70 -27.81 13.10
N LYS A 31 -5.07 -28.47 12.12
CA LYS A 31 -4.18 -27.81 11.17
C LYS A 31 -4.98 -26.79 10.33
N ARG A 32 -4.34 -25.67 9.97
CA ARG A 32 -5.02 -24.63 9.18
C ARG A 32 -5.29 -25.18 7.78
N ASP A 33 -6.48 -24.90 7.27
CA ASP A 33 -6.82 -25.21 5.88
C ASP A 33 -5.79 -24.55 4.94
N PRO A 34 -5.47 -25.18 3.80
CA PRO A 34 -4.56 -24.60 2.83
C PRO A 34 -5.12 -23.27 2.30
N PHE A 35 -4.22 -22.40 1.84
CA PHE A 35 -4.65 -21.20 1.13
C PHE A 35 -5.38 -21.59 -0.15
N ALA A 36 -6.45 -20.85 -0.44
CA ALA A 36 -7.19 -20.99 -1.67
C ALA A 36 -6.31 -20.61 -2.86
N THR A 37 -6.37 -21.40 -3.93
CA THR A 37 -5.74 -21.08 -5.21
C THR A 37 -6.30 -19.76 -5.78
N PRO A 38 -5.59 -19.11 -6.72
CA PRO A 38 -6.14 -17.92 -7.39
C PRO A 38 -7.52 -18.15 -8.01
N ALA A 39 -7.73 -19.29 -8.70
CA ALA A 39 -9.01 -19.62 -9.33
C ALA A 39 -10.14 -19.76 -8.30
N GLU A 40 -9.90 -20.49 -7.21
CA GLU A 40 -10.87 -20.64 -6.12
C GLU A 40 -11.27 -19.30 -5.50
N ARG A 41 -10.30 -18.39 -5.31
CA ARG A 41 -10.57 -17.05 -4.77
C ARG A 41 -11.38 -16.18 -5.74
N CYS A 42 -11.07 -16.24 -7.03
CA CYS A 42 -11.84 -15.55 -8.07
C CYS A 42 -13.29 -16.08 -8.11
N LEU A 43 -13.48 -17.40 -8.12
CA LEU A 43 -14.81 -18.02 -8.11
C LEU A 43 -15.61 -17.61 -6.85
N TYR A 44 -14.98 -17.64 -5.67
CA TYR A 44 -15.58 -17.17 -4.44
C TYR A 44 -16.05 -15.70 -4.55
N ALA A 45 -15.19 -14.82 -5.06
CA ALA A 45 -15.48 -13.39 -5.17
C ALA A 45 -16.65 -13.13 -6.15
N ILE A 46 -16.63 -13.75 -7.33
CA ILE A 46 -17.67 -13.62 -8.36
C ILE A 46 -19.01 -14.12 -7.82
N ARG A 47 -19.05 -15.37 -7.32
CA ARG A 47 -20.28 -15.99 -6.79
C ARG A 47 -20.94 -15.12 -5.72
N ASN A 48 -20.15 -14.55 -4.82
CA ASN A 48 -20.69 -13.74 -3.74
C ASN A 48 -21.11 -12.37 -4.23
N PHE A 49 -20.30 -11.72 -5.09
CA PHE A 49 -20.63 -10.44 -5.72
C PHE A 49 -21.99 -10.47 -6.43
N GLU A 50 -22.27 -11.56 -7.14
CA GLU A 50 -23.52 -11.81 -7.86
C GLU A 50 -24.69 -12.23 -6.96
N TYR A 51 -24.49 -12.35 -5.64
CA TYR A 51 -25.56 -12.74 -4.74
C TYR A 51 -26.71 -11.71 -4.73
N PRO A 52 -27.96 -12.14 -5.04
CA PRO A 52 -29.09 -11.22 -5.14
C PRO A 52 -29.70 -10.96 -3.76
N PHE A 53 -29.22 -9.94 -3.05
CA PHE A 53 -29.91 -9.47 -1.84
C PHE A 53 -31.27 -8.85 -2.19
N PRO A 54 -32.30 -9.02 -1.33
CA PRO A 54 -33.52 -8.21 -1.42
C PRO A 54 -33.17 -6.71 -1.41
N PRO A 55 -33.88 -5.84 -2.15
CA PRO A 55 -33.51 -4.43 -2.30
C PRO A 55 -33.26 -3.67 -0.98
N GLU A 56 -34.10 -3.93 0.03
CA GLU A 56 -33.96 -3.32 1.37
C GLU A 56 -32.66 -3.75 2.07
N GLU A 57 -32.33 -5.04 2.02
CA GLU A 57 -31.10 -5.57 2.61
C GLU A 57 -29.88 -5.15 1.79
N GLN A 58 -29.99 -5.09 0.46
CA GLN A 58 -28.94 -4.59 -0.42
C GLN A 58 -28.56 -3.14 -0.05
N LYS A 59 -29.56 -2.27 0.11
CA LYS A 59 -29.36 -0.88 0.52
C LYS A 59 -28.78 -0.78 1.93
N LYS A 60 -29.36 -1.49 2.89
CA LYS A 60 -28.91 -1.53 4.30
C LYS A 60 -27.45 -1.97 4.42
N ARG A 61 -27.01 -2.90 3.58
CA ARG A 61 -25.66 -3.47 3.59
C ARG A 61 -24.69 -2.77 2.66
N ASN A 62 -25.15 -1.80 1.87
CA ASN A 62 -24.39 -1.16 0.81
C ASN A 62 -23.75 -2.20 -0.13
N TRP A 63 -24.55 -3.13 -0.64
CA TRP A 63 -24.08 -4.23 -1.49
C TRP A 63 -24.24 -3.94 -3.00
N PRO A 64 -23.22 -4.19 -3.83
CA PRO A 64 -21.86 -4.56 -3.47
C PRO A 64 -21.06 -3.35 -2.94
N PRO A 65 -20.18 -3.53 -1.95
CA PRO A 65 -19.44 -2.42 -1.34
C PRO A 65 -18.28 -1.90 -2.21
N PHE A 66 -17.82 -2.71 -3.16
CA PHE A 66 -16.78 -2.35 -4.12
C PHE A 66 -17.04 -3.09 -5.45
N PRO A 67 -16.92 -2.43 -6.61
CA PRO A 67 -17.17 -3.07 -7.89
C PRO A 67 -16.04 -4.04 -8.24
N LEU A 68 -16.35 -5.32 -8.48
CA LEU A 68 -15.38 -6.29 -8.99
C LEU A 68 -14.96 -6.00 -10.45
N THR A 69 -15.68 -5.13 -11.15
CA THR A 69 -15.32 -4.60 -12.47
C THR A 69 -14.31 -3.45 -12.41
N ALA A 70 -13.85 -3.05 -11.21
CA ALA A 70 -12.80 -2.05 -11.08
C ALA A 70 -11.51 -2.47 -11.83
N PRO A 71 -10.68 -1.51 -12.26
CA PRO A 71 -9.37 -1.82 -12.83
C PRO A 71 -8.56 -2.76 -11.94
N TRP A 72 -7.91 -3.76 -12.55
CA TRP A 72 -7.25 -4.85 -11.85
C TRP A 72 -6.21 -4.36 -10.81
N THR A 73 -5.57 -3.20 -11.06
CA THR A 73 -4.60 -2.61 -10.14
C THR A 73 -5.21 -2.27 -8.77
N LEU A 74 -6.50 -1.92 -8.74
CA LEU A 74 -7.25 -1.64 -7.52
C LEU A 74 -7.75 -2.92 -6.82
N LEU A 75 -7.75 -4.06 -7.51
CA LEU A 75 -8.15 -5.38 -6.98
C LEU A 75 -6.97 -6.17 -6.41
N THR A 76 -5.75 -5.65 -6.49
CA THR A 76 -4.52 -6.36 -6.13
C THR A 76 -4.48 -6.82 -4.68
N MET A 77 -5.05 -6.04 -3.75
CA MET A 77 -5.15 -6.44 -2.34
C MET A 77 -6.10 -7.64 -2.14
N LEU A 78 -7.17 -7.77 -2.94
CA LEU A 78 -8.01 -8.98 -2.94
C LEU A 78 -7.23 -10.18 -3.48
N ALA A 79 -6.52 -9.98 -4.59
CA ALA A 79 -5.74 -11.03 -5.23
C ALA A 79 -4.54 -11.48 -4.38
N ALA A 80 -4.00 -10.61 -3.52
CA ALA A 80 -2.91 -10.94 -2.59
C ALA A 80 -3.41 -11.64 -1.31
N ASP A 81 -4.70 -11.59 -1.00
CA ASP A 81 -5.24 -12.11 0.25
C ASP A 81 -5.31 -13.64 0.29
N HIS A 82 -4.54 -14.25 1.18
CA HIS A 82 -4.39 -15.70 1.34
C HIS A 82 -5.23 -16.23 2.51
N GLN A 83 -6.49 -15.83 2.59
CA GLN A 83 -7.43 -16.44 3.52
C GLN A 83 -8.00 -17.75 2.92
N PRO A 84 -7.92 -18.90 3.62
CA PRO A 84 -8.58 -20.15 3.23
C PRO A 84 -10.08 -19.98 3.01
N LEU A 85 -10.65 -20.73 2.05
CA LEU A 85 -12.06 -20.59 1.69
C LEU A 85 -13.00 -20.82 2.88
N ARG A 86 -12.76 -21.86 3.68
CA ARG A 86 -13.62 -22.16 4.83
C ARG A 86 -13.70 -21.00 5.82
N GLU A 87 -12.59 -20.30 6.06
CA GLU A 87 -12.59 -19.10 6.91
C GLU A 87 -13.42 -17.96 6.30
N ARG A 88 -13.40 -17.82 4.98
CA ARG A 88 -14.17 -16.79 4.26
C ARG A 88 -15.65 -17.10 4.25
N GLU A 89 -16.01 -18.34 3.90
CA GLU A 89 -17.39 -18.79 3.77
C GLU A 89 -18.19 -18.60 5.04
N GLU A 90 -17.63 -18.97 6.19
CA GLU A 90 -18.33 -18.78 7.46
C GLU A 90 -18.63 -17.31 7.76
N ARG A 91 -17.68 -16.41 7.45
CA ARG A 91 -17.86 -14.96 7.64
C ARG A 91 -18.81 -14.37 6.61
N TRP A 92 -18.77 -14.86 5.37
CA TRP A 92 -19.74 -14.51 4.33
C TRP A 92 -21.14 -14.92 4.71
N ILE A 93 -21.35 -16.16 5.18
CA ILE A 93 -22.66 -16.66 5.64
C ILE A 93 -23.19 -15.80 6.80
N ALA A 94 -22.33 -15.46 7.76
CA ALA A 94 -22.70 -14.56 8.86
C ALA A 94 -23.14 -13.17 8.37
N PHE A 95 -22.43 -12.59 7.41
CA PHE A 95 -22.84 -11.34 6.78
C PHE A 95 -24.13 -11.49 5.97
N ARG A 96 -24.22 -12.51 5.11
CA ARG A 96 -25.36 -12.80 4.24
C ARG A 96 -26.65 -13.03 5.04
N ASP A 97 -26.58 -13.77 6.13
CA ASP A 97 -27.78 -14.16 6.88
C ASP A 97 -28.14 -13.14 7.96
N ARG A 98 -27.15 -12.51 8.61
CA ARG A 98 -27.36 -11.67 9.79
C ARG A 98 -26.81 -10.24 9.68
N GLY A 99 -26.17 -9.89 8.57
CA GLY A 99 -25.52 -8.59 8.40
C GLY A 99 -24.26 -8.41 9.26
N GLU A 100 -23.70 -9.50 9.81
CA GLU A 100 -22.53 -9.44 10.69
C GLU A 100 -21.26 -9.06 9.92
N PHE A 101 -20.77 -7.84 10.14
CA PHE A 101 -19.51 -7.36 9.59
C PHE A 101 -18.54 -6.88 10.68
N HIS A 102 -17.60 -7.75 11.03
CA HIS A 102 -16.58 -7.44 12.04
C HIS A 102 -15.40 -6.69 11.44
N ARG A 103 -15.22 -5.45 11.91
CA ARG A 103 -14.03 -4.63 11.62
C ARG A 103 -12.99 -4.71 12.74
N TYR A 104 -13.43 -5.00 13.96
CA TYR A 104 -12.62 -5.09 15.17
C TYR A 104 -13.06 -6.26 16.04
N GLY A 105 -12.13 -6.79 16.84
CA GLY A 105 -12.39 -7.78 17.88
C GLY A 105 -12.30 -7.16 19.28
N GLU A 106 -12.25 -8.01 20.30
CA GLU A 106 -12.08 -7.56 21.69
C GLU A 106 -10.71 -6.91 21.90
N TYR A 107 -10.69 -5.70 22.46
CA TYR A 107 -9.44 -5.05 22.85
C TYR A 107 -9.03 -5.49 24.26
N ILE A 108 -8.01 -6.33 24.35
CA ILE A 108 -7.59 -6.97 25.61
C ILE A 108 -6.48 -6.21 26.35
N HIS A 109 -6.19 -4.97 25.95
CA HIS A 109 -5.23 -4.06 26.62
C HIS A 109 -3.86 -4.73 26.90
N ALA A 110 -3.33 -4.58 28.12
CA ALA A 110 -2.04 -5.13 28.54
C ALA A 110 -1.96 -6.66 28.47
N ILE A 111 -3.09 -7.37 28.47
CA ILE A 111 -3.12 -8.84 28.33
C ILE A 111 -2.54 -9.26 26.96
N ALA A 112 -2.70 -8.43 25.92
CA ALA A 112 -2.13 -8.72 24.60
C ALA A 112 -0.60 -8.80 24.61
N GLN A 113 0.06 -8.15 25.58
CA GLN A 113 1.52 -8.17 25.74
C GLN A 113 1.98 -9.29 26.70
N GLN A 114 1.06 -10.01 27.32
CA GLN A 114 1.34 -11.10 28.25
C GLN A 114 1.11 -12.44 27.55
N PHE A 115 2.15 -12.98 26.90
CA PHE A 115 2.04 -14.20 26.07
C PHE A 115 1.33 -15.37 26.75
N PRO A 116 1.61 -15.73 28.03
CA PRO A 116 0.90 -16.82 28.70
C PRO A 116 -0.61 -16.54 28.89
N MET A 117 -0.98 -15.32 29.26
CA MET A 117 -2.39 -14.93 29.46
C MET A 117 -3.16 -14.88 28.14
N GLN A 118 -2.55 -14.35 27.09
CA GLN A 118 -3.11 -14.40 25.74
C GLN A 118 -3.26 -15.85 25.26
N SER A 119 -2.29 -16.71 25.59
CA SER A 119 -2.33 -18.13 25.22
C SER A 119 -3.31 -18.95 26.06
N ALA A 120 -3.69 -18.49 27.26
CA ALA A 120 -4.76 -19.11 28.04
C ALA A 120 -6.14 -18.87 27.40
N ARG A 121 -6.39 -17.65 26.88
CA ARG A 121 -7.63 -17.34 26.13
C ARG A 121 -7.83 -18.24 24.90
N ARG A 122 -6.71 -18.69 24.33
CA ARG A 122 -6.64 -19.61 23.19
C ARG A 122 -7.04 -21.05 23.52
N LEU A 123 -6.93 -21.47 24.78
CA LEU A 123 -7.16 -22.87 25.17
C LEU A 123 -8.60 -23.32 24.96
N LYS A 124 -9.62 -22.46 25.09
CA LYS A 124 -11.02 -22.87 24.85
C LYS A 124 -11.18 -23.53 23.46
N PRO A 125 -11.73 -24.75 23.35
CA PRO A 125 -11.86 -25.44 22.06
C PRO A 125 -12.59 -24.58 21.04
N TYR A 126 -12.09 -24.57 19.80
CA TYR A 126 -12.64 -23.78 18.71
C TYR A 126 -12.38 -24.45 17.36
N PRO A 127 -13.33 -24.42 16.40
CA PRO A 127 -13.22 -25.18 15.15
C PRO A 127 -12.21 -24.62 14.14
N PHE A 128 -11.57 -23.49 14.46
CA PHE A 128 -10.57 -22.80 13.65
C PHE A 128 -9.25 -22.67 14.37
N THR A 129 -8.19 -22.58 13.57
CA THR A 129 -6.82 -22.60 14.04
C THR A 129 -6.35 -21.23 14.50
N TYR A 130 -5.20 -21.18 15.16
CA TYR A 130 -4.55 -19.92 15.44
C TYR A 130 -4.28 -19.14 14.15
N ALA A 131 -4.32 -17.81 14.26
CA ALA A 131 -4.18 -16.86 13.15
C ALA A 131 -5.31 -16.85 12.09
N THR A 132 -6.48 -17.45 12.37
CA THR A 132 -7.72 -17.26 11.58
C THR A 132 -8.50 -16.02 12.06
N ILE A 133 -9.37 -15.43 11.23
CA ILE A 133 -10.19 -14.28 11.66
C ILE A 133 -11.09 -14.65 12.85
N GLN A 134 -11.62 -15.87 12.86
CA GLN A 134 -12.49 -16.36 13.92
C GLN A 134 -11.76 -16.46 15.26
N MET A 135 -10.54 -17.02 15.26
CA MET A 135 -9.72 -17.04 16.47
C MET A 135 -9.27 -15.66 16.89
N MET A 136 -9.00 -14.74 15.95
CA MET A 136 -8.68 -13.35 16.29
C MET A 136 -9.86 -12.63 16.96
N LEU A 137 -11.10 -12.88 16.50
CA LEU A 137 -12.31 -12.34 17.11
C LEU A 137 -12.52 -12.85 18.53
N LYS A 138 -12.24 -14.14 18.77
CA LYS A 138 -12.30 -14.77 20.10
C LYS A 138 -11.19 -14.30 21.04
N ASP A 139 -9.94 -14.33 20.57
CA ASP A 139 -8.76 -14.07 21.40
C ASP A 139 -8.66 -12.59 21.76
N GLY A 140 -9.09 -11.71 20.85
CA GLY A 140 -8.84 -10.29 20.92
C GLY A 140 -7.37 -9.93 20.69
N GLY A 141 -7.04 -8.66 20.80
CA GLY A 141 -5.65 -8.22 20.67
C GLY A 141 -5.48 -6.70 20.60
N VAL A 142 -4.34 -6.29 20.06
CA VAL A 142 -3.97 -4.89 19.81
C VAL A 142 -3.93 -4.61 18.30
N CYS A 143 -3.32 -3.50 17.90
CA CYS A 143 -3.25 -2.98 16.54
C CYS A 143 -3.03 -4.05 15.45
N GLY A 144 -2.08 -4.99 15.65
CA GLY A 144 -1.84 -6.09 14.71
C GLY A 144 -3.04 -7.02 14.53
N THR A 145 -3.71 -7.43 15.60
CA THR A 145 -4.91 -8.27 15.51
C THR A 145 -6.06 -7.50 14.89
N MET A 146 -6.25 -6.23 15.29
CA MET A 146 -7.34 -5.39 14.77
C MET A 146 -7.22 -5.13 13.27
N GLY A 147 -6.02 -4.78 12.80
CA GLY A 147 -5.77 -4.62 11.36
C GLY A 147 -6.04 -5.91 10.59
N SER A 148 -5.72 -7.08 11.16
CA SER A 148 -5.96 -8.39 10.51
C SER A 148 -7.45 -8.72 10.42
N ILE A 149 -8.21 -8.50 11.50
CA ILE A 149 -9.66 -8.68 11.52
C ILE A 149 -10.30 -7.80 10.46
N SER A 150 -9.92 -6.51 10.44
CA SER A 150 -10.46 -5.55 9.48
C SER A 150 -10.14 -5.95 8.04
N ALA A 151 -8.87 -6.20 7.69
CA ALA A 151 -8.48 -6.57 6.34
C ALA A 151 -9.20 -7.85 5.86
N ARG A 152 -9.22 -8.89 6.68
CA ARG A 152 -9.89 -10.15 6.31
C ARG A 152 -11.40 -9.98 6.18
N GLY A 153 -12.02 -9.25 7.10
CA GLY A 153 -13.45 -8.95 7.03
C GLY A 153 -13.82 -8.20 5.74
N HIS A 154 -13.04 -7.19 5.36
CA HIS A 154 -13.25 -6.44 4.12
C HIS A 154 -13.02 -7.32 2.88
N ASN A 155 -11.94 -8.11 2.84
CA ASN A 155 -11.65 -9.01 1.72
C ASN A 155 -12.70 -10.12 1.54
N VAL A 156 -13.29 -10.62 2.63
CA VAL A 156 -14.42 -11.57 2.60
C VAL A 156 -15.61 -11.01 1.82
N LEU A 157 -15.82 -9.69 1.89
CA LEU A 157 -16.91 -8.97 1.25
C LEU A 157 -16.51 -8.33 -0.10
N GLY A 158 -15.35 -8.69 -0.65
CA GLY A 158 -14.88 -8.18 -1.94
C GLY A 158 -14.35 -6.74 -1.92
N ILE A 159 -14.03 -6.18 -0.75
CA ILE A 159 -13.38 -4.87 -0.63
C ILE A 159 -11.86 -5.06 -0.59
N PRO A 160 -11.09 -4.57 -1.58
CA PRO A 160 -9.65 -4.74 -1.59
C PRO A 160 -8.99 -4.07 -0.38
N SER A 161 -8.40 -4.89 0.48
CA SER A 161 -7.85 -4.41 1.74
C SER A 161 -6.66 -5.25 2.22
N CYS A 162 -5.79 -4.63 3.00
CA CYS A 162 -4.71 -5.32 3.66
C CYS A 162 -4.35 -4.62 4.97
N GLN A 163 -3.59 -5.29 5.81
CA GLN A 163 -2.91 -4.62 6.91
C GLN A 163 -1.88 -3.61 6.39
N ALA A 164 -1.43 -2.69 7.23
CA ALA A 164 -0.33 -1.80 6.91
C ALA A 164 0.53 -1.53 8.15
N THR A 165 1.84 -1.36 7.96
CA THR A 165 2.74 -0.94 9.06
C THR A 165 2.74 0.56 9.22
N GLN A 166 2.84 0.99 10.48
CA GLN A 166 3.21 2.33 10.91
C GLN A 166 4.28 2.24 12.01
N PRO A 167 5.04 3.31 12.31
CA PRO A 167 5.98 3.31 13.44
C PRO A 167 5.29 2.93 14.76
N GLY A 168 5.62 1.77 15.32
CA GLY A 168 5.03 1.27 16.57
C GLY A 168 3.57 0.82 16.48
N HIS A 169 2.98 0.76 15.28
CA HIS A 169 1.56 0.48 15.09
C HIS A 169 1.27 -0.34 13.82
N CYS A 170 0.10 -0.97 13.78
CA CYS A 170 -0.41 -1.66 12.60
C CYS A 170 -1.81 -1.15 12.30
N ALA A 171 -2.02 -0.73 11.06
CA ALA A 171 -3.26 -0.18 10.54
C ALA A 171 -3.92 -1.17 9.56
N VAL A 172 -5.09 -0.79 9.06
CA VAL A 172 -5.69 -1.38 7.87
C VAL A 172 -5.75 -0.33 6.77
N VAL A 173 -5.52 -0.76 5.53
CA VAL A 173 -5.69 0.04 4.32
C VAL A 173 -6.68 -0.67 3.43
N PHE A 174 -7.52 0.10 2.74
CA PHE A 174 -8.46 -0.45 1.77
C PHE A 174 -8.71 0.52 0.62
N PHE A 175 -9.08 -0.04 -0.52
CA PHE A 175 -9.68 0.71 -1.61
C PHE A 175 -11.17 0.89 -1.37
N ARG A 176 -11.67 2.09 -1.66
CA ARG A 176 -13.09 2.44 -1.66
C ARG A 176 -13.52 2.96 -3.00
N HIS A 177 -14.79 2.75 -3.32
CA HIS A 177 -15.46 3.33 -4.47
C HIS A 177 -16.63 4.17 -3.96
N GLY A 178 -16.69 5.45 -4.34
CA GLY A 178 -17.83 6.30 -4.05
C GLY A 178 -18.83 6.20 -5.20
N PRO A 179 -19.91 5.40 -5.11
CA PRO A 179 -20.79 5.10 -6.25
C PRO A 179 -21.42 6.33 -6.88
N GLU A 180 -21.84 7.31 -6.06
CA GLU A 180 -22.37 8.60 -6.54
C GLU A 180 -21.31 9.44 -7.27
N THR A 181 -20.06 9.31 -6.83
CA THR A 181 -18.95 10.11 -7.36
C THR A 181 -18.22 9.46 -8.52
N GLY A 182 -18.36 8.14 -8.69
CA GLY A 182 -17.56 7.30 -9.58
C GLY A 182 -16.07 7.22 -9.21
N THR A 183 -15.66 7.73 -8.05
CA THR A 183 -14.24 7.85 -7.71
C THR A 183 -13.73 6.74 -6.82
N PHE A 184 -12.52 6.29 -7.10
CA PHE A 184 -11.77 5.36 -6.26
C PHE A 184 -10.87 6.12 -5.27
N ARG A 185 -10.66 5.54 -4.10
CA ARG A 185 -9.71 6.07 -3.10
C ARG A 185 -8.98 4.92 -2.45
N CYS A 186 -7.73 5.14 -2.06
CA CYS A 186 -6.99 4.27 -1.15
C CYS A 186 -6.82 5.04 0.15
N GLU A 187 -7.33 4.50 1.26
CA GLU A 187 -7.31 5.18 2.56
C GLU A 187 -6.99 4.21 3.69
N GLY A 188 -6.36 4.73 4.75
CA GLY A 188 -6.16 4.00 5.98
C GLY A 188 -7.40 4.10 6.88
N GLY A 189 -7.74 3.00 7.53
CA GLY A 189 -8.86 2.95 8.47
C GLY A 189 -8.51 3.37 9.90
N GLN A 190 -7.26 3.14 10.34
CA GLN A 190 -6.81 3.40 11.71
C GLN A 190 -5.38 3.96 11.70
N TYR A 191 -5.23 5.26 11.89
CA TYR A 191 -3.92 5.87 12.06
C TYR A 191 -3.62 6.10 13.53
N ALA A 192 -2.43 5.68 13.94
CA ALA A 192 -1.89 6.05 15.26
C ALA A 192 -0.69 6.98 15.13
N THR A 193 0.18 6.78 14.13
CA THR A 193 1.44 7.53 14.02
C THR A 193 1.81 7.82 12.56
N GLY A 194 1.99 9.11 12.23
CA GLY A 194 2.65 9.54 11.00
C GLY A 194 1.89 9.35 9.68
N GLY A 195 0.56 9.27 9.70
CA GLY A 195 -0.29 9.39 8.50
C GLY A 195 0.11 8.53 7.28
N ASP A 196 -0.27 8.98 6.09
CA ASP A 196 0.00 8.28 4.83
C ASP A 196 1.51 8.17 4.51
N ASP A 197 2.33 9.13 4.92
CA ASP A 197 3.76 9.16 4.57
C ASP A 197 4.56 8.09 5.32
N LYS A 198 4.10 7.68 6.51
CA LYS A 198 4.73 6.58 7.26
C LYS A 198 4.06 5.23 7.05
N THR A 199 2.85 5.19 6.49
CA THR A 199 2.07 3.96 6.30
C THR A 199 2.60 3.14 5.11
N GLY A 200 2.81 1.84 5.34
CA GLY A 200 3.22 0.87 4.32
C GLY A 200 2.29 -0.33 4.25
N PRO A 201 1.43 -0.46 3.23
CA PRO A 201 0.53 -1.60 3.06
C PRO A 201 1.25 -2.95 2.95
N PHE A 202 0.78 -3.97 3.68
CA PHE A 202 1.23 -5.36 3.56
C PHE A 202 0.59 -6.01 2.34
N THR A 203 0.94 -5.50 1.18
CA THR A 203 0.60 -6.08 -0.11
C THR A 203 1.76 -5.85 -1.07
N PRO A 204 2.02 -6.78 -2.02
CA PRO A 204 2.90 -6.49 -3.14
C PRO A 204 2.47 -5.22 -3.87
N TRP A 205 3.46 -4.50 -4.38
CA TRP A 205 3.22 -3.49 -5.40
C TRP A 205 2.85 -4.21 -6.71
N PRO A 206 1.76 -3.82 -7.41
CA PRO A 206 1.26 -4.57 -8.57
C PRO A 206 2.22 -4.69 -9.74
N PHE A 207 3.23 -3.82 -9.79
CA PHE A 207 4.22 -3.77 -10.87
C PHE A 207 5.63 -4.17 -10.42
N GLU A 208 5.76 -4.79 -9.23
CA GLU A 208 7.03 -5.35 -8.78
C GLU A 208 7.36 -6.61 -9.59
N GLY A 209 8.57 -6.69 -10.15
CA GLY A 209 8.98 -7.80 -11.03
C GLY A 209 9.21 -9.13 -10.30
N GLU A 210 9.62 -9.08 -9.03
CA GLU A 210 9.77 -10.26 -8.18
C GLU A 210 9.06 -10.06 -6.84
N PHE A 211 8.25 -11.04 -6.44
CA PHE A 211 7.60 -11.01 -5.15
C PHE A 211 8.32 -11.95 -4.16
N ARG A 212 9.04 -11.36 -3.21
CA ARG A 212 9.68 -12.10 -2.13
C ARG A 212 8.67 -12.40 -1.01
N ARG A 213 8.16 -13.63 -1.03
CA ARG A 213 7.35 -14.17 0.06
C ARG A 213 8.25 -14.72 1.16
N SER A 214 7.93 -14.43 2.41
CA SER A 214 8.46 -15.22 3.51
C SER A 214 7.81 -16.61 3.46
N LYS A 215 8.57 -17.69 3.67
CA LYS A 215 8.08 -19.08 3.71
C LYS A 215 7.22 -19.39 4.96
N ARG A 216 6.57 -18.38 5.56
CA ARG A 216 5.85 -18.51 6.83
C ARG A 216 4.45 -19.07 6.59
N THR A 217 4.24 -20.33 6.93
CA THR A 217 2.94 -21.00 6.88
C THR A 217 1.92 -20.50 7.93
N SER A 218 2.40 -19.82 8.99
CA SER A 218 1.60 -19.29 10.09
C SER A 218 1.77 -17.77 10.25
N GLY A 219 1.20 -16.97 9.35
CA GLY A 219 1.20 -15.51 9.48
C GLY A 219 1.22 -14.77 8.16
N HIS A 220 1.68 -13.52 8.19
CA HIS A 220 1.83 -12.68 7.00
C HIS A 220 3.08 -13.11 6.22
N GLU A 221 2.90 -13.50 4.96
CA GLU A 221 3.96 -14.01 4.07
C GLU A 221 4.75 -12.91 3.35
N ILE A 222 4.68 -11.64 3.77
CA ILE A 222 5.38 -10.55 3.08
C ILE A 222 6.63 -10.18 3.85
N GLU A 223 7.78 -10.21 3.17
CA GLU A 223 9.01 -9.67 3.74
C GLU A 223 8.83 -8.16 3.95
N PHE A 224 9.10 -7.66 5.16
CA PHE A 224 8.94 -6.23 5.50
C PHE A 224 9.88 -5.30 4.70
N ARG A 225 10.80 -5.87 3.92
CA ARG A 225 11.76 -5.17 3.07
C ARG A 225 11.14 -4.96 1.69
N GLY A 226 11.00 -3.71 1.26
CA GLY A 226 10.49 -3.37 -0.08
C GLY A 226 9.02 -2.97 -0.16
N ILE A 227 8.29 -2.90 0.96
CA ILE A 227 6.91 -2.40 0.99
C ILE A 227 6.88 -0.94 0.50
N LYS A 228 6.11 -0.68 -0.56
CA LYS A 228 5.85 0.67 -1.03
C LYS A 228 4.99 1.42 -0.01
N LYS A 229 5.27 2.72 0.16
CA LYS A 229 4.47 3.59 1.02
C LYS A 229 3.06 3.77 0.46
N MET A 230 2.13 4.15 1.32
CA MET A 230 0.72 4.37 1.01
C MET A 230 0.51 5.22 -0.25
N ILE A 231 1.37 6.21 -0.45
CA ILE A 231 1.32 7.11 -1.62
C ILE A 231 1.35 6.38 -2.97
N TYR A 232 2.03 5.23 -3.06
CA TYR A 232 2.04 4.42 -4.28
C TYR A 232 0.67 3.79 -4.53
N HIS A 233 0.05 3.22 -3.50
CA HIS A 233 -1.28 2.63 -3.62
C HIS A 233 -2.37 3.69 -3.86
N GLN A 234 -2.23 4.88 -3.26
CA GLN A 234 -3.07 6.03 -3.55
C GLN A 234 -2.94 6.49 -5.01
N SER A 235 -1.71 6.49 -5.55
CA SER A 235 -1.47 6.86 -6.95
C SER A 235 -2.18 5.93 -7.95
N LEU A 236 -2.44 4.67 -7.60
CA LEU A 236 -3.26 3.76 -8.42
C LEU A 236 -4.68 4.33 -8.58
N ALA A 237 -5.32 4.70 -7.46
CA ALA A 237 -6.67 5.27 -7.48
C ALA A 237 -6.70 6.62 -8.19
N TRP A 238 -5.74 7.50 -7.92
CA TRP A 238 -5.65 8.81 -8.57
C TRP A 238 -5.39 8.72 -10.06
N GLY A 239 -4.54 7.79 -10.49
CA GLY A 239 -4.28 7.50 -11.90
C GLY A 239 -5.53 7.01 -12.64
N VAL A 240 -6.26 6.08 -12.04
CA VAL A 240 -7.55 5.60 -12.58
C VAL A 240 -8.59 6.73 -12.64
N ASN A 241 -8.76 7.49 -11.56
CA ASN A 241 -9.68 8.64 -11.52
C ASN A 241 -9.31 9.71 -12.55
N TYR A 242 -8.01 9.92 -12.79
CA TYR A 242 -7.57 10.84 -13.83
C TYR A 242 -7.94 10.33 -15.22
N GLY A 243 -7.87 9.04 -15.47
CA GLY A 243 -8.37 8.46 -16.70
C GLY A 243 -7.79 7.08 -16.91
N LEU A 244 -8.67 6.08 -16.92
CA LEU A 244 -8.29 4.68 -17.06
C LEU A 244 -7.50 4.41 -18.35
N SER A 245 -7.94 4.93 -19.50
CA SER A 245 -7.21 4.75 -20.77
C SER A 245 -5.80 5.33 -20.68
N ALA A 246 -5.65 6.58 -20.20
CA ALA A 246 -4.34 7.21 -20.07
C ALA A 246 -3.45 6.50 -19.03
N TYR A 247 -4.05 5.95 -17.96
CA TYR A 247 -3.34 5.15 -16.97
C TYR A 247 -2.84 3.82 -17.56
N HIS A 248 -3.68 3.15 -18.36
CA HIS A 248 -3.30 1.93 -19.06
C HIS A 248 -2.20 2.20 -20.11
N ASP A 249 -2.37 3.22 -20.95
CA ASP A 249 -1.37 3.64 -21.94
C ASP A 249 -0.02 3.94 -21.27
N GLY A 250 -0.03 4.61 -20.12
CA GLY A 250 1.20 4.87 -19.34
C GLY A 250 1.86 3.59 -18.80
N THR A 251 1.06 2.59 -18.43
CA THR A 251 1.57 1.27 -18.00
C THR A 251 2.24 0.54 -19.16
N VAL A 252 1.63 0.58 -20.35
CA VAL A 252 2.22 0.03 -21.58
C VAL A 252 3.49 0.78 -21.95
N ALA A 253 3.48 2.12 -21.92
CA ALA A 253 4.65 2.94 -22.21
C ALA A 253 5.84 2.62 -21.29
N HIS A 254 5.57 2.42 -19.99
CA HIS A 254 6.58 1.95 -19.04
C HIS A 254 7.13 0.56 -19.40
N ALA A 255 6.25 -0.40 -19.71
CA ALA A 255 6.67 -1.74 -20.08
C ALA A 255 7.52 -1.74 -21.37
N VAL A 256 7.07 -1.03 -22.40
CA VAL A 256 7.81 -0.86 -23.66
C VAL A 256 9.17 -0.23 -23.41
N TYR A 257 9.25 0.86 -22.64
CA TYR A 257 10.52 1.51 -22.29
C TYR A 257 11.53 0.52 -21.70
N HIS A 258 11.09 -0.35 -20.78
CA HIS A 258 11.97 -1.35 -20.16
C HIS A 258 12.36 -2.51 -21.09
N LEU A 259 11.59 -2.76 -22.15
CA LEU A 259 11.91 -3.76 -23.16
C LEU A 259 12.87 -3.23 -24.24
N LEU A 260 13.01 -1.91 -24.37
CA LEU A 260 13.93 -1.32 -25.34
C LEU A 260 15.39 -1.64 -25.02
N PRO A 261 16.24 -1.89 -26.04
CA PRO A 261 17.68 -1.93 -25.89
C PRO A 261 18.21 -0.65 -25.22
N ARG A 262 19.30 -0.75 -24.45
CA ARG A 262 19.86 0.41 -23.71
C ARG A 262 20.15 1.61 -24.61
N GLU A 263 20.59 1.37 -25.84
CA GLU A 263 20.91 2.40 -26.83
C GLU A 263 19.65 3.18 -27.27
N GLU A 264 18.49 2.52 -27.30
CA GLU A 264 17.21 3.11 -27.69
C GLU A 264 16.44 3.69 -26.50
N GLN A 265 16.82 3.36 -25.27
CA GLN A 265 16.12 3.84 -24.06
C GLN A 265 16.15 5.36 -23.98
N GLN A 266 17.20 6.04 -24.45
CA GLN A 266 17.23 7.50 -24.43
C GLN A 266 16.08 8.11 -25.25
N GLU A 267 15.78 7.55 -26.43
CA GLU A 267 14.62 7.97 -27.23
C GLU A 267 13.30 7.45 -26.65
N GLY A 268 13.32 6.26 -26.07
CA GLY A 268 12.22 5.68 -25.32
C GLY A 268 11.70 6.57 -24.18
N ARG A 269 12.52 7.47 -23.63
CA ARG A 269 12.09 8.44 -22.62
C ARG A 269 10.96 9.35 -23.12
N LYS A 270 10.85 9.60 -24.43
CA LYS A 270 9.74 10.35 -25.03
C LYS A 270 8.39 9.67 -24.74
N LEU A 271 8.35 8.33 -24.67
CA LEU A 271 7.16 7.58 -24.27
C LEU A 271 6.78 7.87 -22.81
N LEU A 272 7.77 7.88 -21.91
CA LEU A 272 7.55 8.18 -20.50
C LEU A 272 7.06 9.63 -20.30
N HIS A 273 7.65 10.59 -21.03
CA HIS A 273 7.20 11.97 -21.03
C HIS A 273 5.76 12.12 -21.51
N ASN A 274 5.40 11.47 -22.62
CA ASN A 274 4.04 11.50 -23.13
C ASN A 274 3.05 10.89 -22.11
N ALA A 275 3.43 9.78 -21.48
CA ALA A 275 2.63 9.12 -20.46
C ALA A 275 2.36 10.04 -19.25
N ILE A 276 3.36 10.73 -18.70
CA ILE A 276 3.13 11.66 -17.56
C ILE A 276 2.34 12.91 -17.96
N GLN A 277 2.43 13.35 -19.22
CA GLN A 277 1.62 14.45 -19.74
C GLN A 277 0.14 14.07 -19.82
N ARG A 278 -0.15 12.81 -20.18
CA ARG A 278 -1.51 12.27 -20.29
C ARG A 278 -2.05 11.77 -18.96
N ASN A 279 -1.20 11.41 -18.00
CA ASN A 279 -1.60 11.04 -16.64
C ASN A 279 -0.50 11.35 -15.61
N PRO A 280 -0.55 12.51 -14.93
CA PRO A 280 0.49 12.92 -13.99
C PRO A 280 0.45 12.16 -12.65
N TYR A 281 -0.49 11.23 -12.48
CA TYR A 281 -0.64 10.39 -11.29
C TYR A 281 -0.01 8.99 -11.46
N HIS A 282 0.60 8.71 -12.61
CA HIS A 282 1.23 7.41 -12.88
C HIS A 282 2.63 7.31 -12.28
N LEU A 283 2.69 7.00 -10.97
CA LEU A 283 3.94 7.03 -10.20
C LEU A 283 4.99 6.02 -10.70
N LEU A 284 4.57 4.92 -11.33
CA LEU A 284 5.47 3.95 -11.96
C LEU A 284 6.26 4.60 -13.11
N VAL A 285 5.57 5.35 -13.98
CA VAL A 285 6.19 6.08 -15.10
C VAL A 285 7.09 7.20 -14.56
N VAL A 286 6.65 7.92 -13.53
CA VAL A 286 7.48 8.95 -12.89
C VAL A 286 8.78 8.36 -12.34
N ASP A 287 8.71 7.21 -11.68
CA ASP A 287 9.90 6.56 -11.12
C ASP A 287 10.88 6.13 -12.21
N ALA A 288 10.38 5.59 -13.32
CA ALA A 288 11.21 5.27 -14.49
C ALA A 288 11.84 6.53 -15.10
N LEU A 289 11.07 7.63 -15.22
CA LEU A 289 11.57 8.90 -15.76
C LEU A 289 12.66 9.51 -14.89
N VAL A 290 12.49 9.49 -13.56
CA VAL A 290 13.48 10.00 -12.61
C VAL A 290 14.74 9.12 -12.62
N SER A 291 14.57 7.81 -12.67
CA SER A 291 15.69 6.86 -12.61
C SER A 291 16.52 6.84 -13.89
N SER A 292 15.87 7.04 -15.05
CA SER A 292 16.51 7.06 -16.37
C SER A 292 17.23 8.36 -16.71
N ALA A 293 17.09 9.39 -15.88
CA ALA A 293 17.74 10.67 -16.14
C ALA A 293 19.21 10.66 -15.68
N ASP A 294 20.10 10.92 -16.64
CA ASP A 294 21.55 11.01 -16.41
C ASP A 294 22.03 12.43 -16.12
N THR A 295 21.22 13.45 -16.41
CA THR A 295 21.57 14.85 -16.20
C THR A 295 20.52 15.58 -15.36
N PRO A 296 20.94 16.52 -14.49
CA PRO A 296 20.01 17.31 -13.70
C PRO A 296 19.11 18.24 -14.53
N GLN A 297 19.55 18.64 -15.73
CA GLN A 297 18.79 19.43 -16.71
C GLN A 297 17.59 18.64 -17.21
N ALA A 298 17.79 17.38 -17.60
CA ALA A 298 16.72 16.51 -18.07
C ALA A 298 15.69 16.23 -16.96
N LEU A 299 16.13 16.14 -15.70
CA LEU A 299 15.22 16.06 -14.53
C LEU A 299 14.44 17.34 -14.31
N ALA A 300 15.09 18.50 -14.43
CA ALA A 300 14.42 19.78 -14.28
C ALA A 300 13.34 19.96 -15.38
N GLU A 301 13.63 19.59 -16.62
CA GLU A 301 12.65 19.58 -17.71
C GLU A 301 11.48 18.63 -17.43
N SER A 302 11.79 17.38 -17.06
CA SER A 302 10.81 16.37 -16.66
C SER A 302 9.90 16.86 -15.53
N GLY A 303 10.49 17.51 -14.52
CA GLY A 303 9.76 18.08 -13.39
C GLY A 303 8.83 19.22 -13.81
N LYS A 304 9.27 20.11 -14.73
CA LYS A 304 8.42 21.16 -15.31
C LYS A 304 7.23 20.57 -16.07
N ILE A 305 7.47 19.56 -16.91
CA ILE A 305 6.40 18.85 -17.65
C ILE A 305 5.37 18.27 -16.67
N LEU A 306 5.83 17.58 -15.63
CA LEU A 306 4.96 17.00 -14.62
C LEU A 306 4.17 18.07 -13.86
N ARG A 307 4.80 19.19 -13.50
CA ARG A 307 4.14 20.31 -12.82
C ARG A 307 3.03 20.93 -13.67
N THR A 308 3.31 21.18 -14.95
CA THR A 308 2.30 21.69 -15.90
C THR A 308 1.14 20.71 -16.04
N SER A 309 1.44 19.40 -16.09
CA SER A 309 0.41 18.36 -16.21
C SER A 309 -0.45 18.25 -14.95
N LEU A 310 0.14 18.38 -13.76
CA LEU A 310 -0.60 18.46 -12.50
C LEU A 310 -1.45 19.71 -12.40
N ALA A 311 -0.98 20.86 -12.88
CA ALA A 311 -1.77 22.09 -12.89
C ALA A 311 -3.04 21.93 -13.74
N ARG A 312 -2.96 21.19 -14.86
CA ARG A 312 -4.13 20.83 -15.69
C ARG A 312 -5.11 19.88 -14.99
N ALA A 313 -4.68 19.17 -13.95
CA ALA A 313 -5.53 18.29 -13.16
C ALA A 313 -6.38 19.03 -12.10
N LYS A 314 -6.18 20.34 -11.92
CA LYS A 314 -6.86 21.12 -10.88
C LYS A 314 -8.39 21.03 -11.04
N GLY A 315 -9.07 20.72 -9.94
CA GLY A 315 -10.53 20.55 -9.90
C GLY A 315 -11.03 19.18 -10.36
N LYS A 316 -10.14 18.30 -10.84
CA LYS A 316 -10.52 16.94 -11.19
C LYS A 316 -10.80 16.11 -9.94
N ARG A 317 -11.98 15.50 -9.90
CA ARG A 317 -12.47 14.78 -8.73
C ARG A 317 -11.57 13.58 -8.41
N GLY A 318 -11.16 13.45 -7.14
CA GLY A 318 -10.33 12.33 -6.70
C GLY A 318 -8.88 12.40 -7.16
N CYS A 319 -8.39 13.57 -7.58
CA CYS A 319 -7.02 13.79 -8.03
C CYS A 319 -6.40 14.98 -7.27
N PRO A 320 -5.45 14.75 -6.34
CA PRO A 320 -4.85 15.84 -5.55
C PRO A 320 -3.85 16.66 -6.37
N THR A 321 -3.86 17.99 -6.23
CA THR A 321 -2.88 18.88 -6.89
C THR A 321 -1.90 19.54 -5.93
N ASP A 322 -1.92 19.10 -4.68
CA ASP A 322 -1.11 19.58 -3.56
C ASP A 322 -0.88 18.45 -2.54
N GLY A 323 -0.42 18.80 -1.34
CA GLY A 323 -0.23 17.87 -0.23
C GLY A 323 0.86 16.83 -0.45
N LEU A 324 0.68 15.66 0.16
CA LEU A 324 1.70 14.62 0.24
C LEU A 324 2.16 14.13 -1.14
N TYR A 325 1.26 14.03 -2.12
CA TYR A 325 1.62 13.56 -3.47
C TYR A 325 2.62 14.49 -4.13
N VAL A 326 2.31 15.78 -4.19
CA VAL A 326 3.19 16.78 -4.82
C VAL A 326 4.52 16.90 -4.08
N THR A 327 4.50 16.85 -2.75
CA THR A 327 5.74 16.83 -1.95
C THR A 327 6.57 15.58 -2.25
N THR A 328 5.95 14.41 -2.37
CA THR A 328 6.63 13.15 -2.71
C THR A 328 7.30 13.24 -4.08
N LEU A 329 6.59 13.76 -5.09
CA LEU A 329 7.14 13.96 -6.42
C LEU A 329 8.35 14.90 -6.38
N ARG A 330 8.20 16.10 -5.80
CA ARG A 330 9.30 17.08 -5.67
C ARG A 330 10.54 16.48 -5.01
N ASN A 331 10.34 15.76 -3.90
CA ASN A 331 11.44 15.11 -3.19
C ASN A 331 12.17 14.08 -4.05
N LYS A 332 11.46 13.27 -4.85
CA LYS A 332 12.10 12.32 -5.78
C LYS A 332 13.01 13.02 -6.79
N PHE A 333 12.56 14.13 -7.37
CA PHE A 333 13.38 14.92 -8.29
C PHE A 333 14.59 15.52 -7.56
N PHE A 334 14.41 16.11 -6.38
CA PHE A 334 15.50 16.70 -5.61
C PHE A 334 16.53 15.66 -5.16
N ASP A 335 16.08 14.50 -4.70
CA ASP A 335 16.94 13.37 -4.32
C ASP A 335 17.81 12.90 -5.48
N ARG A 336 17.25 12.84 -6.68
CA ARG A 336 18.00 12.42 -7.87
C ARG A 336 18.96 13.53 -8.33
N ILE A 337 18.51 14.77 -8.43
CA ILE A 337 19.34 15.93 -8.82
C ILE A 337 20.56 16.07 -7.89
N ALA A 338 20.37 15.84 -6.59
CA ALA A 338 21.47 15.91 -5.61
C ALA A 338 22.57 14.86 -5.85
N LYS A 339 22.22 13.70 -6.44
CA LYS A 339 23.14 12.58 -6.70
C LYS A 339 23.85 12.67 -8.05
N LEU A 340 23.38 13.54 -8.95
CA LEU A 340 23.97 13.71 -10.27
C LEU A 340 25.17 14.69 -10.24
N PRO A 341 26.10 14.57 -11.21
CA PRO A 341 27.15 15.56 -11.40
C PRO A 341 26.57 16.93 -11.72
N LEU A 342 27.31 17.99 -11.38
CA LEU A 342 26.91 19.34 -11.78
C LEU A 342 27.09 19.51 -13.29
N PRO A 343 26.23 20.32 -13.93
CA PRO A 343 26.49 20.79 -15.29
C PRO A 343 27.83 21.53 -15.38
N GLU A 344 28.57 21.33 -16.45
CA GLU A 344 29.78 22.10 -16.75
C GLU A 344 29.43 23.53 -17.21
N ASP A 345 28.33 23.69 -17.94
CA ASP A 345 27.80 24.98 -18.37
C ASP A 345 27.04 25.69 -17.23
N ALA A 346 27.47 26.91 -16.89
CA ALA A 346 26.83 27.73 -15.85
C ALA A 346 25.38 28.12 -16.18
N ARG A 347 25.01 28.25 -17.46
CA ARG A 347 23.62 28.49 -17.90
C ARG A 347 22.74 27.30 -17.60
N GLU A 348 23.23 26.09 -17.85
CA GLU A 348 22.52 24.86 -17.54
C GLU A 348 22.36 24.68 -16.02
N ALA A 349 23.42 24.94 -15.25
CA ALA A 349 23.36 24.99 -13.79
C ALA A 349 22.35 26.04 -13.30
N GLY A 350 22.30 27.20 -13.95
CA GLY A 350 21.31 28.26 -13.69
C GLY A 350 19.87 27.83 -13.99
N GLY A 351 19.65 27.07 -15.07
CA GLY A 351 18.35 26.50 -15.41
C GLY A 351 17.85 25.49 -14.37
N VAL A 352 18.74 24.65 -13.85
CA VAL A 352 18.42 23.72 -12.75
C VAL A 352 18.17 24.49 -11.45
N PHE A 353 18.98 25.50 -11.14
CA PHE A 353 18.78 26.35 -9.96
C PHE A 353 17.39 27.03 -9.99
N ALA A 354 17.01 27.62 -11.12
CA ALA A 354 15.70 28.24 -11.29
C ALA A 354 14.55 27.25 -11.11
N PHE A 355 14.71 26.01 -11.61
CA PHE A 355 13.74 24.94 -11.37
C PHE A 355 13.61 24.61 -9.87
N LEU A 356 14.72 24.43 -9.16
CA LEU A 356 14.71 24.15 -7.72
C LEU A 356 14.03 25.27 -6.91
N GLN A 357 14.24 26.54 -7.30
CA GLN A 357 13.58 27.68 -6.67
C GLN A 357 12.07 27.70 -6.97
N ALA A 358 11.68 27.50 -8.23
CA ALA A 358 10.27 27.47 -8.64
C ALA A 358 9.51 26.34 -7.93
N GLU A 359 10.14 25.19 -7.78
CA GLU A 359 9.65 24.06 -7.01
C GLU A 359 9.94 24.21 -5.51
N LYS A 360 10.23 25.41 -4.98
CA LYS A 360 10.38 25.70 -3.54
C LYS A 360 11.24 24.69 -2.76
N CYS A 361 12.37 24.25 -3.33
CA CYS A 361 13.27 23.29 -2.70
C CYS A 361 13.66 23.76 -1.29
N ASP A 362 13.55 22.88 -0.30
CA ASP A 362 13.86 23.17 1.11
C ASP A 362 15.30 22.76 1.50
N ARG A 363 16.04 22.15 0.57
CA ARG A 363 17.42 21.67 0.78
C ARG A 363 18.42 22.77 0.50
N GLN A 364 18.82 23.48 1.56
CA GLN A 364 19.74 24.62 1.47
C GLN A 364 21.06 24.27 0.79
N GLU A 365 21.66 23.13 1.12
CA GLU A 365 22.91 22.66 0.51
C GLU A 365 22.78 22.47 -1.01
N LEU A 366 21.67 21.88 -1.46
CA LEU A 366 21.41 21.67 -2.88
C LEU A 366 21.22 22.99 -3.63
N LEU A 367 20.45 23.92 -3.06
CA LEU A 367 20.27 25.26 -3.62
C LEU A 367 21.60 26.02 -3.73
N GLN A 368 22.42 25.99 -2.68
CA GLN A 368 23.73 26.66 -2.67
C GLN A 368 24.68 26.05 -3.71
N ARG A 369 24.69 24.72 -3.83
CA ARG A 369 25.52 23.99 -4.81
C ARG A 369 25.23 24.48 -6.24
N TYR A 370 23.96 24.53 -6.64
CA TYR A 370 23.58 24.99 -7.99
C TYR A 370 23.70 26.50 -8.17
N ARG A 371 23.48 27.30 -7.11
CA ARG A 371 23.70 28.76 -7.15
C ARG A 371 25.18 29.12 -7.40
N LYS A 372 26.11 28.34 -6.84
CA LYS A 372 27.55 28.56 -7.04
C LYS A 372 27.94 28.21 -8.48
N ALA A 373 27.56 27.02 -8.94
CA ALA A 373 27.83 26.56 -10.31
C ALA A 373 27.27 27.52 -11.37
N SER A 374 26.09 28.11 -11.14
CA SER A 374 25.49 29.07 -12.07
C SER A 374 26.22 30.42 -12.17
N ARG A 375 27.27 30.65 -11.37
CA ARG A 375 28.03 31.92 -11.31
C ARG A 375 29.48 31.77 -11.76
N GLU A 376 30.00 30.55 -11.94
CA GLU A 376 31.43 30.30 -12.15
C GLU A 376 31.92 30.70 -13.57
N GLU A 377 31.05 30.85 -14.57
CA GLU A 377 31.43 31.47 -15.87
C GLU A 377 31.72 32.97 -15.78
N GLY A 378 31.18 33.66 -14.76
CA GLY A 378 31.37 35.11 -14.61
C GLY A 378 32.80 35.51 -14.23
N LYS A 379 33.60 34.59 -13.70
CA LYS A 379 35.01 34.85 -13.32
C LYS A 379 36.01 34.48 -14.40
N ALA A 380 35.71 33.53 -15.28
CA ALA A 380 36.62 33.12 -16.36
C ALA A 380 36.68 34.14 -17.52
N ARG A 381 35.61 34.92 -17.73
CA ARG A 381 35.55 35.98 -18.76
C ARG A 381 35.99 37.37 -18.29
N SER A 382 36.23 37.59 -16.99
CA SER A 382 36.74 38.86 -16.46
C SER A 382 38.28 38.88 -16.32
N SER A 383 38.94 37.82 -16.77
CA SER A 383 40.38 37.59 -16.67
C SER A 383 41.03 37.24 -18.03
N SER A 384 40.33 37.52 -19.12
CA SER A 384 40.84 37.42 -20.51
C SER A 384 40.96 38.79 -21.14
#